data_AF-A0A1Y4USQ7-F1
#
_entry.id   AF-A0A1Y4USQ7-F1
#
_cell.length_a   1.000
_cell.length_b   1.000
_cell.length_c   1.000
_cell.angle_alpha   90.00
_cell.angle_beta   90.00
_cell.angle_gamma   90.00
#
_symmetry.space_group_name_H-M   'P 1'
#
loop_
_entity.id
_entity.type
_entity.pdbx_description
1 polymer ?
#
loop_
_entity_poly.entity_id
_entity_poly.type
_entity_poly.pdbx_seq_one_letter_code
_entity_poly.pdbx_strand_id
1 'polypeptide(L)' 'MMLKRNILYTGITRAKKKVYLVGQWNAVCQAVHTDDAGRRNTALGERITRYYYQYLNEREPEQLRLAV' A
#
# COMPACT_ATOMS: atom_id res chain seq x y z
N MET A 1 6.81 -0.35 -17.73
CA MET A 1 5.98 -1.38 -18.39
C MET A 1 4.69 -1.60 -17.60
N MET A 2 3.55 -1.87 -18.26
CA MET A 2 2.22 -1.98 -17.61
C MET A 2 1.85 -3.36 -17.07
N LEU A 3 2.62 -4.42 -17.40
CA LEU A 3 2.45 -5.75 -16.84
C LEU A 3 2.91 -5.77 -15.38
N LYS A 4 2.04 -5.31 -14.49
CA LYS A 4 2.25 -5.22 -13.04
C LYS A 4 1.08 -5.85 -12.28
N ARG A 5 1.37 -6.37 -11.09
CA ARG A 5 0.39 -7.07 -10.25
C ARG A 5 -0.82 -6.19 -9.91
N ASN A 6 -0.59 -4.91 -9.60
CA ASN A 6 -1.64 -3.97 -9.22
C ASN A 6 -2.59 -3.63 -10.39
N ILE A 7 -2.10 -3.56 -11.62
CA ILE A 7 -2.92 -3.35 -12.81
C ILE A 7 -3.78 -4.59 -13.08
N LEU A 8 -3.19 -5.79 -13.07
CA LEU A 8 -3.92 -7.03 -13.24
C LEU A 8 -4.99 -7.23 -12.16
N TYR A 9 -4.63 -7.03 -10.89
CA TYR A 9 -5.55 -7.09 -9.76
C TYR A 9 -6.72 -6.12 -9.92
N THR A 10 -6.44 -4.88 -10.33
CA THR A 10 -7.49 -3.87 -10.55
C THR A 10 -8.43 -4.30 -11.67
N GLY A 11 -7.90 -4.78 -12.80
CA GLY A 11 -8.72 -5.26 -13.92
C GLY A 11 -9.65 -6.41 -13.51
N ILE A 12 -9.12 -7.39 -12.76
CA ILE A 12 -9.88 -8.56 -12.28
C ILE A 12 -10.98 -8.14 -11.30
N THR A 13 -10.67 -7.32 -10.31
CA THR A 13 -11.60 -6.98 -9.21
C THR A 13 -12.72 -6.02 -9.61
N ARG A 14 -12.66 -5.39 -10.79
CA ARG A 14 -13.78 -4.60 -11.33
C ARG A 14 -14.96 -5.45 -11.78
N ALA A 15 -14.76 -6.74 -12.06
CA ALA A 15 -15.83 -7.63 -12.50
C ALA A 15 -16.74 -8.03 -11.32
N LYS A 16 -18.06 -7.86 -11.47
CA LYS A 16 -19.04 -8.16 -10.41
C LYS A 16 -19.50 -9.62 -10.34
N LYS A 17 -19.36 -10.36 -11.45
CA LYS A 17 -19.88 -11.73 -11.57
C LYS A 17 -18.92 -12.67 -12.28
N LYS A 18 -18.34 -12.23 -13.40
CA LYS A 18 -17.40 -13.04 -14.19
C LYS A 18 -16.41 -12.15 -14.92
N VAL A 19 -15.18 -12.64 -15.08
CA VAL A 19 -14.13 -12.02 -15.90
C VAL A 19 -13.53 -13.09 -16.81
N TYR A 20 -13.17 -12.70 -18.02
CA TYR A 20 -12.42 -13.53 -18.95
C TYR A 20 -11.10 -12.81 -19.27
N LEU A 21 -9.98 -13.50 -19.07
CA LEU A 21 -8.66 -13.00 -19.45
C LEU A 21 -8.36 -13.47 -20.87
N VAL A 22 -8.17 -12.53 -21.79
CA VAL A 22 -7.86 -12.80 -23.19
C VAL A 22 -6.47 -12.28 -23.50
N GLY A 23 -5.63 -13.12 -24.12
CA GLY A 23 -4.27 -12.78 -24.50
C GLY A 23 -3.28 -13.88 -24.18
N GLN A 24 -2.01 -13.50 -24.02
CA GLN A 24 -0.92 -14.43 -23.78
C GLN A 24 -0.80 -14.81 -22.31
N TRP A 25 -0.72 -16.10 -22.01
CA TRP A 25 -0.49 -16.60 -20.65
C TRP A 25 0.80 -16.03 -20.04
N ASN A 26 1.87 -15.91 -20.83
CA ASN A 26 3.14 -15.33 -20.41
C ASN A 26 3.00 -13.88 -19.90
N ALA A 27 2.09 -13.09 -20.48
CA ALA A 27 1.85 -11.72 -20.03
C ALA A 27 1.18 -11.69 -18.65
N VAL A 28 0.27 -12.64 -18.39
CA VAL A 28 -0.35 -12.83 -17.07
C VAL A 28 0.71 -13.25 -16.06
N CYS A 29 1.54 -14.24 -16.39
CA CYS A 29 2.65 -14.66 -15.53
C CYS A 29 3.59 -13.49 -15.22
N GLN A 30 3.99 -12.70 -16.22
CA GLN A 30 4.85 -11.55 -16.01
C GLN A 30 4.21 -10.51 -15.08
N ALA A 31 2.94 -10.18 -15.30
CA ALA A 31 2.22 -9.24 -14.44
C ALA A 31 2.10 -9.75 -13.00
N VAL A 32 1.88 -11.04 -12.79
CA VAL A 32 1.83 -11.66 -11.46
C VAL A 32 3.19 -11.60 -10.77
N HIS A 33 4.29 -11.86 -11.45
CA HIS A 33 5.63 -11.82 -10.85
C HIS A 33 6.18 -10.40 -10.67
N THR A 34 5.62 -9.41 -11.37
CA THR A 34 6.02 -8.00 -11.24
C THR A 34 5.23 -7.34 -10.11
N ASP A 35 5.70 -7.53 -8.87
CA ASP A 35 5.11 -6.97 -7.65
C ASP A 35 5.63 -5.58 -7.27
N ASP A 36 6.67 -5.10 -7.96
CA ASP A 36 7.14 -3.73 -7.87
C ASP A 36 6.03 -2.75 -8.29
N ALA A 37 5.40 -2.12 -7.30
CA ALA A 37 4.49 -0.99 -7.49
C ALA A 37 5.22 0.29 -7.96
N GLY A 38 6.54 0.24 -8.14
CA GLY A 38 7.45 1.37 -8.22
C GLY A 38 7.77 1.89 -6.83
N ARG A 39 9.02 2.33 -6.59
CA ARG A 39 9.31 3.20 -5.45
C ARG A 39 8.53 4.50 -5.62
N ARG A 40 7.55 4.74 -4.74
CA ARG A 40 6.83 6.03 -4.68
C ARG A 40 7.66 7.01 -3.88
N ASN A 41 8.13 8.08 -4.51
CA ASN A 41 8.88 9.14 -3.84
C ASN A 41 7.92 10.06 -3.06
N THR A 42 7.47 9.58 -1.90
CA THR A 42 6.58 10.31 -0.99
C THR A 42 7.12 10.28 0.44
N ALA A 43 7.04 11.42 1.13
CA ALA A 43 7.42 11.57 2.53
C ALA A 43 6.26 11.33 3.51
N LEU A 44 5.06 11.00 3.01
CA LEU A 44 3.86 10.92 3.86
C LEU A 44 4.00 9.87 4.98
N GLY A 45 4.50 8.68 4.67
CA GLY A 45 4.70 7.62 5.66
C GLY A 45 5.66 8.04 6.76
N GLU A 46 6.80 8.63 6.37
CA GLU A 46 7.78 9.19 7.31
C GLU A 46 7.17 10.26 8.22
N ARG A 47 6.38 11.19 7.65
CA ARG A 47 5.72 12.26 8.40
C ARG A 47 4.73 11.71 9.41
N ILE A 48 3.89 10.74 9.03
CA ILE A 48 2.93 10.11 9.94
C ILE A 48 3.66 9.45 11.12
N THR A 49 4.71 8.67 10.84
CA THR A 49 5.52 8.04 11.88
C THR A 49 6.15 9.08 12.82
N ARG A 50 6.68 10.18 12.28
CA ARG A 50 7.26 11.26 13.08
C ARG A 50 6.24 11.90 14.02
N TYR A 51 5.07 12.28 13.50
CA TYR A 51 4.00 12.88 14.31
C TYR A 51 3.48 11.92 15.38
N TYR A 52 3.38 10.63 15.06
CA TYR A 52 2.97 9.62 16.04
C TYR A 52 3.92 9.56 17.25
N TYR A 53 5.22 9.56 17.03
CA TYR A 53 6.19 9.54 18.12
C TYR A 53 6.23 10.86 18.90
N GLN A 54 6.06 12.01 18.24
CA GLN A 54 5.92 13.29 18.94
C GLN A 54 4.71 13.27 19.90
N TYR A 55 3.57 12.80 19.41
CA TYR A 55 2.35 12.67 20.20
C TYR A 55 2.50 11.74 21.41
N LEU A 56 3.15 10.59 21.26
CA LEU A 56 3.41 9.70 22.39
C LEU A 56 4.29 10.37 23.44
N ASN A 57 5.36 11.06 23.01
CA ASN A 57 6.26 11.77 23.92
C ASN A 57 5.59 12.94 24.66
N GLU A 58 4.59 13.56 24.05
CA GLU A 58 3.79 14.62 24.68
C GLU A 58 2.76 14.06 25.68
N ARG A 59 2.26 12.83 25.48
CA ARG A 59 1.29 12.18 26.38
C ARG A 59 1.89 11.51 27.62
N GLU A 60 3.09 10.96 27.51
CA GLU A 60 3.82 10.37 28.66
C GLU A 60 3.90 11.32 29.88
N PRO A 61 4.31 12.61 29.74
CA PRO A 61 4.34 13.53 30.88
C PRO A 61 2.95 13.96 31.37
N GLU A 62 1.91 13.92 30.53
CA GLU A 62 0.53 14.22 30.91
C GLU A 62 -0.08 13.09 31.75
N GLN A 63 0.17 11.83 31.38
CA GLN A 63 -0.21 10.66 32.18
C GLN A 63 0.51 10.62 33.53
N LEU A 64 1.80 10.94 33.58
CA LEU A 64 2.56 11.06 34.84
C LEU A 64 2.03 12.18 35.74
N ARG A 65 1.56 13.30 35.17
CA ARG A 65 0.94 14.40 35.92
C ARG A 65 -0.44 14.08 36.49
N LEU A 66 -1.22 13.24 35.81
CA LEU A 66 -2.57 12.83 36.24
C LEU A 66 -2.55 11.67 37.24
N ALA A 67 -1.41 10.97 37.39
CA ALA A 67 -1.22 9.84 38.30
C ALA A 67 -0.68 10.24 39.69
N VAL A 68 -0.46 11.53 39.94
CA VAL A 68 -0.08 12.14 41.24
C VAL A 68 -1.29 12.87 41.81
#